data_AF-A0A420W0I6-F1
#
_entry.id   AF-A0A420W0I6-F1
#
_cell.length_a   1.000
_cell.length_b   1.000
_cell.length_c   1.000
_cell.angle_alpha   90.00
_cell.angle_beta   90.00
_cell.angle_gamma   90.00
#
_symmetry.space_group_name_H-M   'P 1'
#
loop_
_entity.id
_entity.type
_entity.pdbx_description
1 polymer ?
#
loop_
_entity_poly.entity_id
_entity_poly.type
_entity_poly.pdbx_seq_one_letter_code
_entity_poly.pdbx_strand_id
1 'polypeptide(L)'
;MGNTYQYPKATRWLFYSICAYFIMNGAQLWETAIMVPAWTAAPPSSFIFFQKPYGLDFKMFWIIVHGIHESVFITALIFNWGIKSRRKLMVPLFVAHIAVRIWTLTYFAPLITEFQQLSYSDTLDINLQEKAAQWRNLNYVRVAIFFALNLLLISGLKIKEENNG
;
A
#
# COMPACT_ATOMS: atom_id res chain seq x y z
N MET A 1 22.31 -21.34 28.92
CA MET A 1 21.82 -21.05 27.55
C MET A 1 21.32 -19.61 27.54
N GLY A 2 22.01 -18.74 26.79
CA GLY A 2 21.99 -17.29 27.00
C GLY A 2 20.71 -16.57 26.58
N ASN A 3 20.26 -15.67 27.46
CA ASN A 3 19.19 -14.70 27.25
C ASN A 3 19.38 -13.94 25.91
N THR A 4 18.60 -14.30 24.89
CA THR A 4 18.63 -13.66 23.57
C THR A 4 17.34 -12.88 23.31
N TYR A 5 17.11 -11.80 24.06
CA TYR A 5 16.17 -10.73 23.69
C TYR A 5 16.69 -9.38 24.21
N GLN A 6 17.67 -8.78 23.53
CA GLN A 6 18.21 -7.47 23.91
C GLN A 6 17.29 -6.30 23.52
N TYR A 7 16.25 -6.50 22.68
CA TYR A 7 15.36 -5.40 22.25
C TYR A 7 13.88 -5.81 22.13
N PRO A 8 13.17 -6.06 23.25
CA PRO A 8 11.75 -6.39 23.23
C PRO A 8 10.89 -5.23 22.70
N LYS A 9 11.30 -3.97 22.89
CA LYS A 9 10.60 -2.81 22.28
C LYS A 9 10.78 -2.77 20.76
N ALA A 10 12.00 -2.89 20.26
CA ALA A 10 12.28 -2.83 18.82
C ALA A 10 11.59 -3.95 18.04
N THR A 11 11.61 -5.16 18.58
CA THR A 11 10.95 -6.32 17.96
C THR A 11 9.43 -6.17 17.98
N ARG A 12 8.83 -5.66 19.07
CA ARG A 12 7.39 -5.37 19.12
C ARG A 12 6.97 -4.34 18.08
N TRP A 13 7.71 -3.25 17.93
CA TRP A 13 7.37 -2.23 16.94
C TRP A 13 7.57 -2.70 15.50
N LEU A 14 8.59 -3.52 15.22
CA LEU A 14 8.73 -4.17 13.93
C LEU A 14 7.53 -5.08 13.63
N PHE A 15 7.10 -5.87 14.61
CA PHE A 15 5.90 -6.70 14.48
C PHE A 15 4.63 -5.86 14.21
N TYR A 16 4.42 -4.78 14.96
CA TYR A 16 3.28 -3.87 14.72
C TYR A 16 3.33 -3.23 13.33
N SER A 17 4.52 -2.86 12.84
CA SER A 17 4.68 -2.35 11.48
C SER A 17 4.27 -3.38 10.44
N ILE A 18 4.68 -4.65 10.59
CA ILE A 18 4.27 -5.75 9.72
C ILE A 18 2.75 -5.95 9.76
N CYS A 19 2.13 -5.94 10.95
CA CYS A 19 0.67 -6.06 11.08
C CYS A 19 -0.07 -4.90 10.40
N ALA A 20 0.36 -3.65 10.62
CA ALA A 20 -0.22 -2.48 9.98
C ALA A 20 -0.08 -2.56 8.44
N TYR A 21 1.04 -3.06 7.95
CA TYR A 21 1.27 -3.29 6.53
C TYR A 21 0.32 -4.36 5.97
N PHE A 22 0.08 -5.46 6.70
CA PHE A 22 -0.89 -6.48 6.28
C PHE A 22 -2.34 -5.97 6.25
N ILE A 23 -2.73 -5.10 7.19
CA ILE A 23 -4.04 -4.45 7.14
C ILE A 23 -4.18 -3.65 5.83
N MET A 24 -3.16 -2.86 5.50
CA MET A 24 -3.14 -2.11 4.24
C MET A 24 -3.15 -3.04 3.01
N ASN A 25 -2.34 -4.10 3.01
CA ASN A 25 -2.32 -5.08 1.92
C ASN A 25 -3.67 -5.80 1.75
N GLY A 26 -4.38 -6.11 2.84
CA GLY A 26 -5.70 -6.71 2.81
C GLY A 26 -6.72 -5.78 2.13
N ALA A 27 -6.71 -4.50 2.48
CA ALA A 27 -7.55 -3.50 1.82
C ALA A 27 -7.22 -3.37 0.32
N GLN A 28 -5.93 -3.36 -0.02
CA GLN A 28 -5.47 -3.27 -1.41
C GLN A 28 -5.89 -4.50 -2.22
N LEU A 29 -5.81 -5.68 -1.60
CA LEU A 29 -6.23 -6.94 -2.23
C LEU A 29 -7.73 -6.92 -2.52
N TRP A 30 -8.56 -6.51 -1.55
CA TRP A 30 -10.00 -6.38 -1.74
C TRP A 30 -10.34 -5.40 -2.87
N GLU A 31 -9.75 -4.20 -2.85
CA GLU A 31 -9.99 -3.19 -3.88
C GLU A 31 -9.58 -3.74 -5.26
N THR A 32 -8.41 -4.37 -5.35
CA THR A 32 -7.84 -4.89 -6.59
C THR A 32 -8.57 -6.10 -7.16
N ALA A 33 -9.09 -6.96 -6.28
CA ALA A 33 -9.78 -8.19 -6.69
C ALA A 33 -11.25 -7.95 -7.02
N ILE A 34 -11.91 -7.00 -6.35
CA ILE A 34 -13.35 -6.81 -6.46
C ILE A 34 -13.69 -5.46 -7.09
N MET A 35 -13.21 -4.37 -6.51
CA MET A 35 -13.62 -3.03 -6.95
C MET A 35 -13.05 -2.68 -8.32
N VAL A 36 -11.75 -2.86 -8.52
CA VAL A 36 -11.07 -2.47 -9.77
C VAL A 36 -11.65 -3.19 -10.99
N PRO A 37 -11.84 -4.52 -10.99
CA PRO A 37 -12.52 -5.18 -12.11
C PRO A 37 -13.94 -4.66 -12.34
N ALA A 38 -14.68 -4.35 -11.26
CA ALA A 38 -16.06 -3.88 -11.38
C ALA A 38 -16.15 -2.52 -12.08
N TRP A 39 -15.36 -1.52 -11.67
CA TRP A 39 -15.44 -0.19 -12.28
C TRP A 39 -14.65 -0.05 -13.59
N THR A 40 -13.77 -1.00 -13.93
CA THR A 40 -13.04 -1.06 -15.22
C THR A 40 -13.68 -1.95 -16.28
N ALA A 41 -14.81 -2.61 -15.98
CA ALA A 41 -15.43 -3.57 -16.89
C ALA A 41 -15.98 -2.94 -18.18
N ALA A 42 -16.63 -1.77 -18.08
CA ALA A 42 -17.20 -1.06 -19.22
C ALA A 42 -17.27 0.47 -19.00
N PRO A 43 -16.14 1.18 -18.83
CA PRO A 43 -16.17 2.64 -18.79
C PRO A 43 -16.79 3.24 -20.06
N PRO A 44 -17.56 4.35 -19.97
CA PRO A 44 -17.89 5.10 -18.74
C PRO A 44 -19.09 4.57 -17.96
N SER A 45 -19.90 3.64 -18.48
CA SER A 45 -21.12 3.17 -17.79
C SER A 45 -20.80 2.48 -16.46
N SER A 46 -19.69 1.73 -16.38
CA SER A 46 -19.23 1.12 -15.12
C SER A 46 -18.69 2.13 -14.10
N PHE A 47 -18.56 3.42 -14.42
CA PHE A 47 -18.20 4.46 -13.43
C PHE A 47 -19.36 4.85 -12.51
N ILE A 48 -20.52 4.22 -12.65
CA ILE A 48 -21.64 4.36 -11.71
C ILE A 48 -21.24 4.13 -10.24
N PHE A 49 -20.20 3.33 -9.97
CA PHE A 49 -19.63 3.15 -8.62
C PHE A 49 -19.10 4.43 -7.98
N PHE A 50 -18.82 5.47 -8.77
CA PHE A 50 -18.34 6.77 -8.30
C PHE A 50 -19.45 7.84 -8.24
N GLN A 51 -20.65 7.54 -8.74
CA GLN A 51 -21.69 8.54 -8.98
C GLN A 51 -22.69 8.66 -7.84
N LYS A 52 -23.24 9.87 -7.67
CA LYS A 52 -24.25 10.15 -6.65
C LYS A 52 -25.58 9.43 -6.95
N PRO A 53 -26.40 9.12 -5.91
CA PRO A 53 -26.21 9.48 -4.50
C PRO A 53 -25.35 8.51 -3.66
N TYR A 54 -24.97 7.34 -4.22
CA TYR A 54 -24.30 6.26 -3.46
C TYR A 54 -22.85 6.00 -3.87
N GLY A 55 -22.21 6.97 -4.54
CA GLY A 55 -20.84 6.85 -5.03
C GLY A 55 -19.84 6.57 -3.91
N LEU A 56 -18.92 5.64 -4.17
CA LEU A 56 -17.89 5.24 -3.24
C LEU A 56 -16.71 6.21 -3.33
N ASP A 57 -16.34 6.82 -2.20
CA ASP A 57 -15.13 7.62 -2.06
C ASP A 57 -14.17 6.96 -1.06
N PHE A 58 -13.07 6.40 -1.58
CA PHE A 58 -12.05 5.73 -0.78
C PHE A 58 -10.92 6.67 -0.35
N LYS A 59 -10.96 7.97 -0.70
CA LYS A 59 -9.87 8.91 -0.44
C LYS A 59 -9.54 9.01 1.05
N MET A 60 -10.53 9.25 1.89
CA MET A 60 -10.32 9.40 3.34
C MET A 60 -9.83 8.10 3.98
N PHE A 61 -10.40 6.96 3.55
CA PHE A 61 -9.94 5.64 3.98
C PHE A 61 -8.45 5.43 3.68
N TRP A 62 -8.02 5.69 2.45
CA TRP A 62 -6.62 5.51 2.05
C TRP A 62 -5.68 6.49 2.76
N ILE A 63 -6.09 7.75 2.97
CA ILE A 63 -5.31 8.72 3.76
C ILE A 63 -5.05 8.18 5.17
N ILE A 64 -6.10 7.69 5.85
CA ILE A 64 -5.99 7.19 7.22
C ILE A 64 -5.13 5.91 7.27
N VAL A 65 -5.42 4.92 6.42
CA VAL A 65 -4.72 3.63 6.44
C VAL A 65 -3.24 3.79 6.13
N HIS A 66 -2.90 4.58 5.11
CA HIS A 66 -1.50 4.87 4.81
C HIS A 66 -0.83 5.67 5.92
N GLY A 67 -1.51 6.69 6.47
CA GLY A 67 -0.98 7.48 7.58
C GLY A 67 -0.65 6.64 8.81
N ILE A 68 -1.53 5.72 9.19
CA ILE A 68 -1.29 4.78 10.29
C ILE A 68 -0.09 3.88 9.97
N HIS A 69 -0.08 3.24 8.79
CA HIS A 69 1.01 2.36 8.40
C HIS A 69 2.37 3.07 8.42
N GLU A 70 2.48 4.24 7.78
CA GLU A 70 3.71 5.02 7.67
C GLU A 70 4.19 5.47 9.05
N SER A 71 3.27 5.94 9.92
CA SER A 71 3.60 6.34 11.29
C SER A 71 4.15 5.18 12.12
N VAL A 72 3.53 4.00 12.03
CA VAL A 72 3.99 2.80 12.74
C VAL A 72 5.32 2.30 12.18
N PHE A 73 5.52 2.35 10.84
CA PHE A 73 6.80 1.99 10.22
C PHE A 73 7.93 2.92 10.69
N ILE A 74 7.72 4.24 10.66
CA ILE A 74 8.69 5.23 11.13
C ILE A 74 9.03 4.95 12.61
N THR A 75 8.03 4.72 13.45
CA THR A 75 8.23 4.39 14.86
C THR A 75 9.07 3.11 15.01
N ALA A 76 8.77 2.07 14.22
CA ALA A 76 9.56 0.84 14.20
C ALA A 76 11.01 1.08 13.76
N LEU A 77 11.23 1.94 12.76
CA LEU A 77 12.56 2.29 12.29
C LEU A 77 13.37 3.01 13.37
N ILE A 78 12.75 3.93 14.12
CA ILE A 78 13.36 4.64 15.25
C ILE A 78 13.82 3.62 16.31
N PHE A 79 12.94 2.72 16.74
CA PHE A 79 13.30 1.73 17.76
C PHE A 79 14.31 0.67 17.28
N ASN A 80 14.39 0.40 15.98
CA ASN A 80 15.36 -0.54 15.39
C ASN A 80 16.64 0.15 14.87
N TRP A 81 16.80 1.47 15.07
CA TRP A 81 17.90 2.24 14.49
C TRP A 81 19.30 1.79 14.94
N GLY A 82 19.42 1.35 16.20
CA GLY A 82 20.67 0.85 16.77
C GLY A 82 21.08 -0.54 16.25
N ILE A 83 20.13 -1.30 15.71
CA ILE A 83 20.33 -2.67 15.23
C ILE A 83 20.78 -2.59 13.77
N LYS A 84 22.09 -2.62 13.53
CA LYS A 84 22.69 -2.29 12.22
C LYS A 84 22.10 -3.14 11.09
N SER A 85 21.86 -4.42 11.31
CA SER A 85 21.34 -5.32 10.27
C SER A 85 19.88 -5.02 9.96
N ARG A 86 19.05 -4.77 10.99
CA ARG A 86 17.65 -4.36 10.79
C ARG A 86 17.54 -3.00 10.13
N ARG A 87 18.37 -2.02 10.50
CA ARG A 87 18.40 -0.71 9.83
C ARG A 87 18.74 -0.83 8.35
N LYS A 88 19.77 -1.62 8.00
CA LYS A 88 20.16 -1.88 6.60
C LYS A 88 19.05 -2.53 5.77
N LEU A 89 18.17 -3.30 6.41
CA LEU A 89 16.99 -3.87 5.77
C LEU A 89 15.82 -2.86 5.68
N MET A 90 15.46 -2.25 6.80
CA MET A 90 14.24 -1.45 6.93
C MET A 90 14.32 -0.12 6.16
N VAL A 91 15.49 0.52 6.09
CA VAL A 91 15.64 1.80 5.38
C VAL A 91 15.34 1.65 3.88
N PRO A 92 15.96 0.73 3.12
CA PRO A 92 15.62 0.51 1.72
C PRO A 92 14.15 0.15 1.50
N LEU A 93 13.57 -0.68 2.38
CA LEU A 93 12.15 -1.05 2.28
C LEU A 93 11.23 0.16 2.48
N PHE A 94 11.54 1.03 3.44
CA PHE A 94 10.79 2.26 3.66
C PHE A 94 10.92 3.22 2.47
N VAL A 95 12.14 3.41 1.94
CA VAL A 95 12.37 4.26 0.75
C VAL A 95 11.60 3.72 -0.46
N ALA A 96 11.64 2.41 -0.69
CA ALA A 96 10.88 1.77 -1.76
C ALA A 96 9.37 1.94 -1.57
N HIS A 97 8.87 1.80 -0.34
CA HIS A 97 7.47 2.08 -0.01
C HIS A 97 7.10 3.52 -0.39
N ILE A 98 7.89 4.50 0.03
CA ILE A 98 7.64 5.92 -0.27
C ILE A 98 7.71 6.19 -1.78
N ALA A 99 8.62 5.56 -2.52
CA ALA A 99 8.68 5.69 -3.97
C ALA A 99 7.37 5.22 -4.64
N VAL A 100 6.83 4.07 -4.22
CA VAL A 100 5.54 3.57 -4.71
C VAL A 100 4.39 4.48 -4.26
N ARG A 101 4.45 5.07 -3.07
CA ARG A 101 3.46 6.06 -2.60
C ARG A 101 3.47 7.32 -3.45
N ILE A 102 4.64 7.86 -3.79
CA ILE A 102 4.77 9.02 -4.69
C ILE A 102 4.16 8.67 -6.05
N TRP A 103 4.52 7.53 -6.63
CA TRP A 103 3.92 7.07 -7.89
C TRP A 103 2.40 6.92 -7.80
N THR A 104 1.89 6.43 -6.67
CA THR A 104 0.45 6.32 -6.41
C THR A 104 -0.25 7.68 -6.44
N LEU A 105 0.33 8.67 -5.78
CA LEU A 105 -0.25 10.01 -5.68
C LEU A 105 -0.14 10.79 -7.00
N THR A 106 0.91 10.57 -7.79
CA THR A 106 1.13 11.32 -9.05
C THR A 106 0.40 10.71 -10.25
N TYR A 107 0.15 9.39 -10.27
CA TYR A 107 -0.51 8.71 -11.38
C TYR A 107 -1.94 8.25 -11.04
N PHE A 108 -2.11 7.47 -9.96
CA PHE A 108 -3.39 6.79 -9.69
C PHE A 108 -4.46 7.73 -9.13
N ALA A 109 -4.09 8.60 -8.18
CA ALA A 109 -5.01 9.53 -7.54
C ALA A 109 -5.66 10.54 -8.52
N PRO A 110 -4.91 11.22 -9.42
CA PRO A 110 -5.53 12.14 -10.37
C PRO A 110 -6.43 11.42 -11.37
N LEU A 111 -6.04 10.24 -11.86
CA LEU A 111 -6.86 9.46 -12.80
C LEU A 111 -8.19 9.01 -12.18
N ILE A 112 -8.20 8.57 -10.92
CA ILE A 112 -9.46 8.25 -10.24
C ILE A 112 -10.33 9.51 -10.09
N THR A 113 -9.73 10.67 -9.84
CA THR A 113 -10.47 11.93 -9.74
C THR A 113 -11.07 12.34 -11.08
N GLU A 114 -10.34 12.15 -12.19
CA GLU A 114 -10.85 12.32 -13.57
C GLU A 114 -12.05 11.40 -13.81
N PHE A 115 -11.94 10.11 -13.47
CA PHE A 115 -13.04 9.14 -13.63
C PHE A 115 -14.27 9.48 -12.79
N GLN A 116 -14.08 9.99 -11.56
CA GLN A 116 -15.17 10.42 -10.68
C GLN A 116 -15.95 11.64 -11.22
N GLN A 117 -15.33 12.45 -12.08
CA GLN A 117 -15.95 13.64 -12.68
C GLN A 117 -16.73 13.33 -13.96
N LEU A 118 -16.53 12.14 -14.55
CA LEU A 118 -17.21 11.74 -15.78
C LEU A 118 -18.65 11.31 -15.49
N SER A 119 -19.57 11.87 -16.28
CA SER A 119 -20.98 11.47 -16.28
C SER A 119 -21.14 10.07 -16.83
N TYR A 120 -22.21 9.40 -16.39
CA TYR A 120 -22.64 8.15 -16.99
C TYR A 120 -22.91 8.35 -18.48
N SER A 121 -22.46 7.41 -19.30
CA SER A 121 -22.88 7.32 -20.70
C SER A 121 -22.90 5.85 -21.13
N ASP A 122 -23.89 5.50 -21.94
CA ASP A 122 -23.94 4.20 -22.63
C ASP A 122 -23.06 4.19 -23.90
N THR A 123 -22.51 5.34 -24.29
CA THR A 123 -21.64 5.44 -25.46
C THR A 123 -20.26 4.86 -25.18
N LEU A 124 -19.81 3.98 -26.07
CA LEU A 124 -18.46 3.43 -26.03
C LEU A 124 -17.41 4.53 -26.22
N ASP A 125 -16.52 4.71 -25.24
CA ASP A 125 -15.32 5.55 -25.33
C ASP A 125 -14.07 4.67 -25.24
N ILE A 126 -13.46 4.40 -26.40
CA ILE A 126 -12.29 3.52 -26.53
C ILE A 126 -11.10 4.07 -25.71
N ASN A 127 -10.89 5.39 -25.74
CA ASN A 127 -9.76 6.00 -25.03
C ASN A 127 -9.90 5.80 -23.52
N LEU A 128 -11.12 5.96 -23.01
CA LEU A 128 -11.41 5.78 -21.60
C LEU A 128 -11.27 4.33 -21.16
N GLN A 129 -11.67 3.37 -22.00
CA GLN A 129 -11.46 1.95 -21.74
C GLN A 129 -9.98 1.58 -21.68
N GLU A 130 -9.17 2.08 -22.61
CA GLU A 130 -7.72 1.86 -22.61
C GLU A 130 -7.07 2.47 -21.36
N LYS A 131 -7.41 3.71 -21.01
CA LYS A 131 -6.93 4.37 -19.78
C LYS A 131 -7.28 3.57 -18.53
N ALA A 132 -8.53 3.10 -18.41
CA ALA A 132 -8.98 2.31 -17.27
C ALA A 132 -8.29 0.94 -17.20
N ALA A 133 -8.10 0.28 -18.35
CA ALA A 133 -7.35 -0.98 -18.44
C ALA A 133 -5.88 -0.80 -18.05
N GLN A 134 -5.24 0.28 -18.50
CA GLN A 134 -3.87 0.61 -18.13
C GLN A 134 -3.76 0.86 -16.62
N TRP A 135 -4.68 1.64 -16.05
CA TRP A 135 -4.75 1.88 -14.61
C TRP A 135 -4.84 0.55 -13.84
N ARG A 136 -5.73 -0.36 -14.27
CA ARG A 136 -5.90 -1.69 -13.65
C ARG A 136 -4.62 -2.51 -13.70
N ASN A 137 -3.98 -2.58 -14.86
CA ASN A 137 -2.78 -3.39 -15.04
C ASN A 137 -1.62 -2.86 -14.18
N LEU A 138 -1.44 -1.54 -14.12
CA LEU A 138 -0.43 -0.92 -13.26
C LEU A 138 -0.79 -1.08 -11.78
N ASN A 139 -2.08 -1.11 -11.42
CA ASN A 139 -2.50 -1.39 -10.05
C ASN A 139 -2.09 -2.79 -9.60
N TYR A 140 -2.16 -3.81 -10.47
CA TYR A 140 -1.66 -5.15 -10.14
C TYR A 140 -0.16 -5.12 -9.79
N VAL A 141 0.64 -4.41 -10.59
CA VAL A 141 2.09 -4.24 -10.33
C VAL A 141 2.31 -3.51 -9.01
N ARG A 142 1.60 -2.39 -8.79
CA ARG A 142 1.67 -1.59 -7.56
C ARG A 142 1.38 -2.44 -6.32
N VAL A 143 0.30 -3.22 -6.34
CA VAL A 143 -0.09 -4.08 -5.22
C VAL A 143 0.92 -5.20 -5.00
N ALA A 144 1.41 -5.85 -6.08
CA ALA A 144 2.45 -6.86 -5.97
C ALA A 144 3.72 -6.31 -5.30
N ILE A 145 4.14 -5.07 -5.63
CA ILE A 145 5.28 -4.42 -4.97
C ILE A 145 5.01 -4.21 -3.48
N PHE A 146 3.82 -3.72 -3.10
CA PHE A 146 3.48 -3.53 -1.68
C PHE A 146 3.51 -4.83 -0.88
N PHE A 147 3.02 -5.93 -1.45
CA PHE A 147 3.12 -7.25 -0.84
C PHE A 147 4.56 -7.72 -0.72
N ALA A 148 5.37 -7.58 -1.78
CA ALA A 148 6.78 -7.96 -1.76
C ALA A 148 7.56 -7.21 -0.67
N LEU A 149 7.34 -5.91 -0.53
CA LEU A 149 7.97 -5.09 0.51
C LEU A 149 7.60 -5.58 1.92
N ASN A 150 6.33 -5.91 2.16
CA ASN A 150 5.89 -6.44 3.45
C ASN A 150 6.50 -7.82 3.74
N LEU A 151 6.50 -8.74 2.76
CA LEU A 151 7.13 -10.05 2.90
C LEU A 151 8.63 -9.95 3.20
N LEU A 152 9.33 -9.01 2.57
CA LEU A 152 10.73 -8.72 2.87
C LEU A 152 10.91 -8.16 4.28
N LEU A 153 9.99 -7.32 4.77
CA LEU A 153 10.03 -6.77 6.13
C LEU A 153 9.95 -7.86 7.21
N ILE A 154 9.20 -8.95 6.96
CA ILE A 154 9.11 -10.12 7.86
C ILE A 154 10.49 -10.72 8.13
N SER A 155 11.40 -10.70 7.15
CA SER A 155 12.77 -11.22 7.35
C SER A 155 13.51 -10.51 8.49
N GLY A 156 13.15 -9.25 8.80
CA GLY A 156 13.69 -8.48 9.91
C GLY A 156 13.42 -9.10 11.29
N LEU A 157 12.34 -9.88 11.43
CA LEU A 157 12.04 -10.61 12.68
C LEU A 157 13.00 -11.79 12.90
N LYS A 158 13.58 -12.34 11.82
CA LYS A 158 14.54 -13.47 11.89
C LYS A 158 15.97 -13.02 12.20
N ILE A 159 16.26 -11.73 12.05
CA ILE A 159 17.57 -11.16 12.38
C ILE A 159 17.75 -11.24 13.91
N LYS A 160 18.56 -12.22 14.33
CA LYS A 160 19.14 -12.33 15.67
C LYS A 160 20.49 -11.62 15.64
N GLU A 161 20.73 -10.69 16.55
CA GLU A 161 22.06 -10.09 16.69
C GLU A 161 22.71 -10.59 17.99
N GLU A 162 23.94 -11.07 17.85
CA GLU A 162 24.88 -11.25 18.96
C GLU A 162 25.40 -9.87 19.38
N ASN A 163 25.65 -9.70 20.68
CA ASN A 163 26.26 -8.50 21.23
C ASN A 163 27.65 -8.31 20.62
N ASN A 164 27.75 -7.51 19.56
CA ASN A 164 29.02 -6.87 19.25
C ASN A 164 29.15 -5.70 20.22
N GLY A 165 29.87 -5.97 21.32
CA GLY A 165 30.19 -5.03 22.38
C GLY A 165 30.83 -3.74 21.90
#